data_AF-A0A927WPG7-F1
#
_entry.id   AF-A0A927WPG7-F1
#
_cell.length_a   1.000
_cell.length_b   1.000
_cell.length_c   1.000
_cell.angle_alpha   90.00
_cell.angle_beta   90.00
_cell.angle_gamma   90.00
#
_symmetry.space_group_name_H-M   'P 1'
#
loop_
_entity.id
_entity.type
_entity.pdbx_description
1 polymer ?
#
loop_
_entity_poly.entity_id
_entity_poly.type
_entity_poly.pdbx_seq_one_letter_code
_entity_poly.pdbx_strand_id
1 'polypeptide(L)'
;MKAYAFVYDEDEGVEMIVYAANANKAKAKGACFTDMEYTDIRVRRVPWADKYGDFDKIPPKAFIENGWWMFCCKCSGHVDADSLGGYTEDGKPYCKYCKERERERGE
;
A
#
# COMPACT_ATOMS: atom_id res chain seq x y z
N MET A 1 -3.22 7.71 17.11
CA MET A 1 -3.89 6.44 16.76
C MET A 1 -2.84 5.44 16.30
N LYS A 2 -3.14 4.14 16.28
CA LYS A 2 -2.23 3.08 15.81
C LYS A 2 -2.68 2.61 14.42
N ALA A 3 -1.72 2.33 13.53
CA ALA A 3 -1.95 1.84 12.18
C ALA A 3 -2.11 0.30 12.15
N TYR A 4 -3.14 -0.18 11.46
CA TYR A 4 -3.39 -1.60 11.29
C TYR A 4 -3.63 -1.88 9.82
N ALA A 5 -3.17 -3.01 9.33
CA ALA A 5 -3.48 -3.51 8.00
C ALA A 5 -4.54 -4.59 8.09
N PHE A 6 -5.43 -4.64 7.12
CA PHE A 6 -6.33 -5.77 6.85
C PHE A 6 -6.31 -6.06 5.35
N VAL A 7 -6.66 -7.28 4.98
CA VAL A 7 -6.84 -7.64 3.57
C VAL A 7 -8.15 -7.01 3.09
N TYR A 8 -8.05 -6.14 2.11
CA TYR A 8 -9.17 -5.47 1.46
C TYR A 8 -9.74 -6.32 0.32
N ASP A 9 -8.85 -6.95 -0.44
CA ASP A 9 -9.19 -7.88 -1.53
C ASP A 9 -8.31 -9.13 -1.38
N GLU A 10 -8.92 -10.27 -1.07
CA GLU A 10 -8.20 -11.54 -0.91
C GLU A 10 -7.74 -12.12 -2.25
N ASP A 11 -8.51 -11.92 -3.32
CA ASP A 11 -8.20 -12.46 -4.66
C ASP A 11 -7.00 -11.73 -5.28
N GLU A 12 -6.93 -10.41 -5.08
CA GLU A 12 -5.82 -9.57 -5.55
C GLU A 12 -4.69 -9.41 -4.51
N GLY A 13 -4.89 -9.90 -3.28
CA GLY A 13 -3.92 -9.75 -2.19
C GLY A 13 -3.68 -8.29 -1.79
N VAL A 14 -4.70 -7.44 -1.93
CA VAL A 14 -4.63 -6.01 -1.59
C VAL A 14 -4.82 -5.85 -0.10
N GLU A 15 -3.84 -5.24 0.56
CA GLU A 15 -3.96 -4.82 1.97
C GLU A 15 -4.18 -3.31 2.06
N MET A 16 -5.01 -2.87 3.02
CA MET A 16 -5.24 -1.45 3.32
C MET A 16 -4.85 -1.13 4.75
N ILE A 17 -4.25 0.06 4.98
CA ILE A 17 -3.93 0.56 6.32
C ILE A 17 -5.05 1.43 6.86
N VAL A 18 -5.50 1.15 8.08
CA VAL A 18 -6.47 1.96 8.84
C VAL A 18 -5.90 2.38 10.19
N TYR A 19 -6.27 3.57 10.65
CA TYR A 19 -5.89 4.07 11.97
C TYR A 19 -7.01 3.88 12.99
N ALA A 20 -6.69 3.27 14.12
CA ALA A 20 -7.62 2.99 15.21
C ALA A 20 -6.94 3.03 16.59
N ALA A 21 -7.73 3.09 17.66
CA ALA A 21 -7.19 3.07 19.03
C ALA A 21 -6.67 1.68 19.44
N ASN A 22 -7.29 0.62 18.92
CA ASN A 22 -6.95 -0.78 19.20
C ASN A 22 -7.39 -1.69 18.01
N ALA A 23 -7.02 -2.97 18.08
CA ALA A 23 -7.29 -3.95 17.02
C ALA A 23 -8.78 -4.15 16.76
N ASN A 24 -9.63 -4.21 17.80
CA ASN A 24 -11.08 -4.40 17.63
C ASN A 24 -11.71 -3.25 16.85
N LYS A 25 -11.32 -2.00 17.14
CA LYS A 25 -11.77 -0.84 16.36
C LYS A 25 -11.22 -0.85 14.93
N ALA A 26 -10.01 -1.38 14.70
CA ALA A 26 -9.49 -1.56 13.35
C ALA A 26 -10.28 -2.60 12.56
N LYS A 27 -10.63 -3.73 13.19
CA LYS A 27 -11.48 -4.78 12.59
C LYS A 27 -12.86 -4.23 12.22
N ALA A 28 -13.48 -3.47 13.12
CA ALA A 28 -14.77 -2.84 12.86
C ALA A 28 -14.71 -1.90 11.66
N LYS A 29 -13.61 -1.14 11.50
CA LYS A 29 -13.39 -0.33 10.30
C LYS A 29 -13.20 -1.19 9.05
N GLY A 30 -12.39 -2.25 9.12
CA GLY A 30 -12.19 -3.18 8.00
C GLY A 30 -13.51 -3.77 7.49
N ALA A 31 -14.38 -4.22 8.39
CA ALA A 31 -15.72 -4.72 8.06
C ALA A 31 -16.67 -3.65 7.49
N CYS A 32 -16.35 -2.36 7.61
CA CYS A 32 -17.10 -1.30 6.92
C CYS A 32 -16.54 -0.99 5.52
N PHE A 33 -15.29 -1.38 5.24
CA PHE A 33 -14.66 -1.18 3.94
C PHE A 33 -14.83 -2.39 3.01
N THR A 34 -15.18 -3.55 3.56
CA THR A 34 -15.39 -4.80 2.83
C THR A 34 -16.76 -5.38 3.17
N ASP A 35 -17.24 -6.32 2.36
CA ASP A 35 -18.46 -7.09 2.66
C ASP A 35 -18.21 -8.28 3.60
N MET A 36 -17.03 -8.32 4.26
CA MET A 36 -16.69 -9.41 5.18
C MET A 36 -17.28 -9.20 6.57
N GLU A 37 -17.66 -10.29 7.24
CA GLU A 37 -18.09 -10.23 8.62
C GLU A 37 -16.95 -9.80 9.56
N TYR A 38 -17.29 -9.06 10.62
CA TYR A 38 -16.33 -8.63 11.65
C TYR A 38 -15.48 -9.78 12.22
N THR A 39 -16.10 -10.96 12.36
CA THR A 39 -15.47 -12.19 12.83
C THR A 39 -14.42 -12.74 11.88
N ASP A 40 -14.52 -12.43 10.59
CA ASP A 40 -13.60 -12.89 9.55
C ASP A 40 -12.48 -11.88 9.30
N ILE A 41 -12.71 -10.59 9.53
CA ILE A 41 -11.65 -9.57 9.45
C ILE A 41 -10.46 -9.94 10.35
N ARG A 42 -9.30 -10.10 9.70
CA ARG A 42 -7.99 -10.21 10.35
C ARG A 42 -7.26 -8.87 10.18
N VAL A 43 -6.69 -8.38 11.27
CA VAL A 43 -5.86 -7.17 11.28
C VAL A 43 -4.49 -7.49 11.82
N ARG A 44 -3.45 -6.89 11.22
CA ARG A 44 -2.07 -6.90 11.74
C ARG A 44 -1.60 -5.49 12.06
N ARG A 45 -0.69 -5.35 13.02
CA ARG A 45 -0.11 -4.05 13.37
C ARG A 45 0.88 -3.60 12.31
N VAL A 46 0.90 -2.29 12.05
CA VAL A 46 1.83 -1.64 11.12
C VAL A 46 2.57 -0.51 11.82
N PRO A 47 3.51 -0.80 12.74
CA PRO A 47 4.09 0.24 13.61
C PRO A 47 4.83 1.35 12.85
N TRP A 48 5.45 1.03 11.71
CA TRP A 48 6.17 2.01 10.89
C TRP A 48 5.27 3.14 10.38
N ALA A 49 3.97 2.87 10.22
CA ALA A 49 3.00 3.83 9.71
C ALA A 49 2.40 4.74 10.81
N ASP A 50 2.60 4.43 12.09
CA ASP A 50 2.03 5.20 13.20
C ASP A 50 2.42 6.70 13.13
N LYS A 51 3.63 6.99 12.65
CA LYS A 51 4.18 8.37 12.54
C LYS A 51 3.41 9.28 11.57
N TYR A 52 2.69 8.71 10.59
CA TYR A 52 1.94 9.52 9.61
C TYR A 52 0.56 9.94 10.13
N GLY A 53 -0.02 9.16 11.03
CA GLY A 53 -1.32 9.43 11.66
C GLY A 53 -2.54 9.30 10.75
N ASP A 54 -2.37 9.21 9.44
CA ASP A 54 -3.42 9.04 8.44
C ASP A 54 -2.86 8.30 7.20
N PHE A 55 -3.71 7.57 6.47
CA PHE A 55 -3.36 6.81 5.27
C PHE A 55 -2.88 7.74 4.15
N ASP A 56 -3.60 8.84 3.91
CA ASP A 56 -3.30 9.78 2.81
C ASP A 56 -1.98 10.54 3.01
N LYS A 57 -1.41 10.46 4.22
CA LYS A 57 -0.12 11.07 4.56
C LYS A 57 1.06 10.12 4.37
N ILE A 58 0.81 8.85 4.06
CA ILE A 58 1.88 7.87 3.85
C ILE A 58 2.39 8.00 2.41
N PRO A 59 3.66 8.40 2.19
CA PRO A 59 4.20 8.49 0.85
C PRO A 59 4.36 7.08 0.24
N PRO A 60 4.17 6.90 -1.09
CA PRO A 60 4.36 5.61 -1.76
C PRO A 60 5.72 4.96 -1.48
N LYS A 61 6.76 5.78 -1.34
CA LYS A 61 8.10 5.32 -0.98
C LYS A 61 8.14 4.57 0.36
N ALA A 62 7.39 5.03 1.37
CA ALA A 62 7.38 4.40 2.68
C ALA A 62 6.71 3.01 2.66
N PHE A 63 5.70 2.82 1.81
CA PHE A 63 5.13 1.48 1.59
C PHE A 63 6.18 0.52 1.06
N ILE A 64 6.86 0.89 -0.03
CA ILE A 64 7.87 0.05 -0.69
C ILE A 64 9.05 -0.26 0.24
N GLU A 65 9.56 0.73 0.98
CA GLU A 65 10.64 0.54 1.96
C GLU A 65 10.27 -0.39 3.12
N ASN A 66 8.97 -0.58 3.39
CA ASN A 66 8.48 -1.46 4.44
C ASN A 66 7.88 -2.77 3.90
N GLY A 67 8.22 -3.15 2.67
CA GLY A 67 7.88 -4.45 2.07
C GLY A 67 6.47 -4.52 1.50
N TRP A 68 5.83 -3.39 1.23
CA TRP A 68 4.55 -3.35 0.52
C TRP A 68 4.78 -3.10 -0.96
N TRP A 69 3.88 -3.60 -1.80
CA TRP A 69 3.83 -3.21 -3.20
C TRP A 69 2.91 -1.99 -3.37
N MET A 70 3.13 -1.24 -4.46
CA MET A 70 2.28 -0.14 -4.92
C MET A 70 1.97 -0.35 -6.41
N PHE A 71 1.02 0.41 -6.97
CA PHE A 71 0.81 0.39 -8.41
C PHE A 71 1.83 1.27 -9.14
N CYS A 72 2.42 0.72 -10.19
CA CYS A 72 3.25 1.47 -11.13
C CYS A 72 2.39 2.53 -11.83
N CYS A 73 2.77 3.80 -11.72
CA CYS A 73 1.98 4.90 -12.28
C CYS A 73 1.98 4.96 -13.82
N LYS A 74 2.72 4.08 -14.50
CA LYS A 74 2.83 4.03 -15.98
C LYS A 74 2.12 2.83 -16.62
N CYS A 75 2.03 1.69 -15.93
CA CYS A 75 1.43 0.46 -16.47
C CYS A 75 0.42 -0.22 -15.55
N SER A 76 0.19 0.33 -14.36
CA SER A 76 -0.69 -0.24 -13.32
C SER A 76 -0.28 -1.64 -12.83
N GLY A 77 0.91 -2.14 -13.18
CA GLY A 77 1.46 -3.36 -12.57
C GLY A 77 1.95 -3.12 -11.14
N HIS A 78 2.06 -4.18 -10.34
CA HIS A 78 2.63 -4.11 -9.01
C HIS A 78 4.12 -3.73 -9.06
N VAL A 79 4.51 -2.82 -8.18
CA VAL A 79 5.90 -2.42 -7.96
C VAL A 79 6.24 -2.48 -6.47
N ASP A 80 7.26 -3.26 -6.17
CA ASP A 80 7.85 -3.48 -4.85
C ASP A 80 9.34 -3.10 -4.86
N ALA A 81 10.06 -3.40 -3.80
CA ALA A 81 11.48 -3.06 -3.67
C ALA A 81 12.34 -3.70 -4.78
N ASP A 82 11.98 -4.88 -5.26
CA ASP A 82 12.75 -5.65 -6.25
C ASP A 82 12.48 -5.18 -7.68
N SER A 83 11.26 -4.70 -7.95
CA SER A 83 10.80 -4.26 -9.28
C SER A 83 10.82 -2.74 -9.47
N LEU A 84 11.17 -1.96 -8.44
CA LEU A 84 11.21 -0.50 -8.48
C LEU A 84 12.25 0.05 -9.48
N GLY A 85 11.79 0.86 -10.43
CA GLY A 85 12.61 1.59 -11.39
C GLY A 85 12.96 3.02 -10.93
N GLY A 86 12.05 3.66 -10.20
CA GLY A 86 12.21 5.00 -9.64
C GLY A 86 10.88 5.62 -9.21
N TYR A 87 10.90 6.92 -8.96
CA TYR A 87 9.73 7.73 -8.63
C TYR A 87 9.64 8.94 -9.58
N THR A 88 8.42 9.36 -9.90
CA THR A 88 8.20 10.65 -10.58
C THR A 88 8.54 11.82 -9.65
N GLU A 89 8.57 13.05 -10.17
CA GLU A 89 8.77 14.26 -9.35
C GLU A 89 7.72 14.38 -8.24
N ASP A 90 6.47 13.99 -8.52
CA ASP A 90 5.38 13.91 -7.53
C ASP A 90 5.47 12.71 -6.57
N GLY A 91 6.54 11.91 -6.63
CA GLY A 91 6.76 10.78 -5.73
C GLY A 91 5.95 9.51 -6.06
N LYS A 92 5.39 9.39 -7.27
CA LYS A 92 4.66 8.18 -7.71
C LYS A 92 5.65 7.11 -8.20
N PRO A 93 5.55 5.85 -7.77
CA PRO A 93 6.51 4.82 -8.14
C PRO A 93 6.27 4.30 -9.56
N TYR A 94 7.33 3.91 -10.26
CA TYR A 94 7.25 3.19 -11.53
C TYR A 94 8.26 2.04 -11.59
N CYS A 95 7.93 0.98 -12.34
CA CYS A 95 8.74 -0.24 -12.39
C CYS A 95 9.95 -0.13 -13.34
N LYS A 96 10.91 -1.06 -13.18
CA LYS A 96 12.11 -1.17 -14.03
C LYS A 96 11.78 -1.32 -15.51
N TYR A 97 10.78 -2.12 -15.85
CA TYR A 97 10.32 -2.29 -17.23
C TYR A 97 9.89 -0.95 -17.87
N CYS A 98 9.08 -0.16 -17.16
CA CYS A 98 8.68 1.16 -17.64
C CYS A 98 9.86 2.13 -17.71
N LYS A 99 10.89 1.98 -16.88
CA LYS A 99 12.12 2.77 -16.96
C LYS A 99 12.91 2.46 -18.24
N GLU A 100 13.05 1.18 -18.57
CA GLU A 100 13.78 0.71 -19.75
C GLU A 100 13.08 1.15 -21.04
N ARG A 101 11.77 0.92 -21.14
CA ARG A 101 10.95 1.33 -22.29
C ARG A 101 11.04 2.82 -22.61
N GLU A 102 11.17 3.68 -21.60
CA GLU A 102 11.27 5.12 -21.80
C GLU A 102 12.68 5.54 -22.28
N ARG A 103 13.72 4.78 -21.94
CA ARG A 103 15.08 5.00 -22.47
C ARG A 103 15.13 4.68 -23.96
N GLU A 104 14.57 3.54 -24.36
CA GLU A 104 14.51 3.10 -25.77
C GLU A 104 13.70 4.04 -26.68
N ARG A 105 12.79 4.85 -26.12
CA ARG A 105 11.98 5.83 -26.87
C ARG A 105 12.64 7.20 -27.02
N GLY A 106 13.64 7.49 -26.19
CA GLY A 106 14.37 8.75 -26.19
C GLY A 106 15.66 8.71 -27.00
N GLU A 107 16.06 7.54 -27.48
CA GLU A 107 17.18 7.29 -28.41
C GLU A 107 16.67 7.26 -29.87
#